data_AF-A0A653A5B2-F1
#
_entry.id   AF-A0A653A5B2-F1
#
_cell.length_a   1.000
_cell.length_b   1.000
_cell.length_c   1.000
_cell.angle_alpha   90.00
_cell.angle_beta   90.00
_cell.angle_gamma   90.00
#
_symmetry.space_group_name_H-M   'P 1'
#
loop_
_entity.id
_entity.type
_entity.pdbx_description
1 polymer ?
#
loop_
_entity_poly.entity_id
_entity_poly.type
_entity_poly.pdbx_seq_one_letter_code
_entity_poly.pdbx_strand_id
1 'polypeptide(L)'
;MNRFFLAGWLMVLLSALCVPAGAAGLEWEVRDDGKLEVEPLDLAVAQDGSWMFVLAPGEIRVLDAKTGASVARIPIESGFDRIVYSESEQTLILTSRGTRRQLRVALEKVYSFDLSGLPILGAEDGAVTVTVFSDYQCPYCARLEPLLQQVQEKYPEEVGIVHKNLPLSSHRFAVPAALAALAANAQGRFEPFHKALMASYSTMSEEVITRTAEAVGLDMERFQSDRKNPAFQGVLRRDMEEGRQAGVRGIPAVFVNGKPLRTLTPEKLMAAVEKERQKTSR
;
A
#
# COMPACT_ATOMS: atom_id res chain seq x y z
N MET A 1 36.98 -50.62 5.29
CA MET A 1 38.20 -50.14 4.61
C MET A 1 37.97 -48.69 4.21
N ASN A 2 38.87 -47.83 4.66
CA ASN A 2 38.79 -46.37 4.62
C ASN A 2 38.59 -45.79 3.22
N ARG A 3 37.97 -44.61 3.15
CA ARG A 3 38.64 -43.44 2.59
C ARG A 3 38.03 -42.13 3.10
N PHE A 4 38.91 -41.36 3.72
CA PHE A 4 38.75 -40.04 4.32
C PHE A 4 38.45 -38.99 3.25
N PHE A 5 37.47 -38.11 3.50
CA PHE A 5 37.38 -36.82 2.81
C PHE A 5 38.22 -35.81 3.62
N LEU A 6 39.39 -35.43 3.08
CA LEU A 6 40.18 -34.31 3.60
C LEU A 6 39.50 -33.00 3.21
N ALA A 7 39.20 -32.17 4.22
CA ALA A 7 38.92 -30.75 4.06
C ALA A 7 40.22 -30.04 3.67
N GLY A 8 40.34 -29.64 2.41
CA GLY A 8 41.41 -28.77 1.93
C GLY A 8 41.04 -27.31 2.15
N TRP A 9 41.69 -26.65 3.11
CA TRP A 9 41.69 -25.19 3.22
C TRP A 9 42.49 -24.62 2.04
N LEU A 10 41.80 -23.97 1.10
CA LEU A 10 42.44 -23.23 0.03
C LEU A 10 42.98 -21.90 0.60
N MET A 11 44.30 -21.80 0.80
CA MET A 11 44.97 -20.52 1.04
C MET A 11 44.82 -19.65 -0.21
N VAL A 12 44.02 -18.57 -0.11
CA VAL A 12 44.00 -17.51 -1.10
C VAL A 12 45.29 -16.69 -0.95
N LEU A 13 46.18 -16.84 -1.93
CA LEU A 13 47.34 -15.95 -2.11
C LEU A 13 46.82 -14.54 -2.38
N LEU A 14 46.94 -13.65 -1.39
CA LEU A 14 46.61 -12.24 -1.52
C LEU A 14 47.69 -11.56 -2.37
N SER A 15 47.54 -11.59 -3.69
CA SER A 15 48.26 -10.68 -4.56
C SER A 15 47.70 -9.28 -4.31
N ALA A 16 48.52 -8.41 -3.72
CA ALA A 16 48.21 -6.99 -3.59
C ALA A 16 48.28 -6.32 -4.97
N LEU A 17 47.27 -6.58 -5.79
CA LEU A 17 46.96 -5.75 -6.95
C LEU A 17 46.52 -4.39 -6.39
N CYS A 18 47.26 -3.36 -6.75
CA CYS A 18 46.92 -1.97 -6.46
C CYS A 18 45.60 -1.65 -7.19
N VAL A 19 44.47 -1.90 -6.54
CA VAL A 19 43.16 -1.47 -7.05
C VAL A 19 43.17 0.05 -7.03
N PRO A 20 43.00 0.72 -8.18
CA PRO A 20 42.98 2.18 -8.20
C PRO A 20 41.85 2.67 -7.28
N ALA A 21 42.15 3.68 -6.46
CA ALA A 21 41.17 4.28 -5.58
C ALA A 21 39.94 4.71 -6.39
N GLY A 22 38.77 4.16 -6.06
CA GLY A 22 37.50 4.46 -6.73
C GLY A 22 36.99 3.42 -7.73
N ALA A 23 37.68 2.30 -7.96
CA ALA A 23 37.11 1.19 -8.73
C ALA A 23 36.10 0.40 -7.88
N ALA A 24 34.93 0.09 -8.46
CA ALA A 24 33.93 -0.75 -7.81
C ALA A 24 34.43 -2.20 -7.72
N GLY A 25 34.54 -2.73 -6.50
CA GLY A 25 34.70 -4.16 -6.26
C GLY A 25 33.35 -4.88 -6.40
N LEU A 26 33.39 -6.16 -6.81
CA LEU A 26 32.21 -7.03 -6.85
C LEU A 26 32.40 -8.16 -5.83
N GLU A 27 31.54 -8.19 -4.82
CA GLU A 27 31.40 -9.31 -3.89
C GLU A 27 30.02 -9.93 -4.09
N TRP A 28 29.93 -11.26 -4.01
CA TRP A 28 28.68 -11.98 -4.20
C TRP A 28 28.52 -13.09 -3.16
N GLU A 29 27.26 -13.40 -2.86
CA GLU A 29 26.85 -14.51 -2.02
C GLU A 29 25.65 -15.19 -2.68
N VAL A 30 25.64 -16.53 -2.69
CA VAL A 30 24.49 -17.30 -3.14
C VAL A 30 23.47 -17.32 -2.00
N ARG A 31 22.30 -16.70 -2.23
CA ARG A 31 21.24 -16.61 -1.21
C ARG A 31 20.31 -17.81 -1.21
N ASP A 32 20.02 -18.36 -2.38
CA ASP A 32 19.08 -19.48 -2.56
C ASP A 32 19.44 -20.28 -3.82
N ASP A 33 19.20 -21.60 -3.77
CA ASP A 33 19.38 -22.58 -4.86
C ASP A 33 18.23 -23.60 -4.81
N GLY A 34 16.99 -23.06 -4.90
CA GLY A 34 15.75 -23.83 -4.84
C GLY A 34 15.26 -24.32 -6.21
N LYS A 35 14.45 -25.38 -6.21
CA LYS A 35 13.74 -25.85 -7.41
C LYS A 35 12.41 -25.13 -7.58
N LEU A 36 12.11 -24.72 -8.81
CA LEU A 36 10.79 -24.21 -9.18
C LEU A 36 9.79 -25.37 -9.28
N GLU A 37 8.53 -25.11 -8.88
CA GLU A 37 7.43 -26.08 -8.97
C GLU A 37 7.01 -26.39 -10.42
N VAL A 38 7.43 -25.56 -11.36
CA VAL A 38 7.09 -25.63 -12.78
C VAL A 38 8.33 -25.56 -13.65
N GLU A 39 8.26 -26.10 -14.86
CA GLU A 39 9.30 -25.94 -15.86
C GLU A 39 9.26 -24.51 -16.44
N PRO A 40 10.29 -23.68 -16.19
CA PRO A 40 10.28 -22.29 -16.63
C PRO A 40 10.62 -22.17 -18.12
N LEU A 41 9.83 -21.39 -18.85
CA LEU A 41 10.12 -20.99 -20.23
C LEU A 41 10.91 -19.68 -20.29
N ASP A 42 10.54 -18.72 -19.44
CA ASP A 42 11.18 -17.41 -19.31
C ASP A 42 10.82 -16.79 -17.95
N LEU A 43 11.47 -15.69 -17.56
CA LEU A 43 11.15 -14.98 -16.32
C LEU A 43 11.22 -13.46 -16.47
N ALA A 44 10.42 -12.77 -15.69
CA ALA A 44 10.50 -11.32 -15.49
C ALA A 44 10.49 -11.00 -13.99
N VAL A 45 11.04 -9.86 -13.59
CA VAL A 45 11.05 -9.42 -12.19
C VAL A 45 10.50 -8.00 -12.12
N ALA A 46 9.67 -7.73 -11.11
CA ALA A 46 9.24 -6.37 -10.79
C ALA A 46 10.44 -5.53 -10.36
N GLN A 47 10.54 -4.29 -10.85
CA GLN A 47 11.69 -3.43 -10.60
C GLN A 47 11.77 -3.02 -9.12
N ASP A 48 10.62 -2.97 -8.44
CA ASP A 48 10.54 -2.75 -6.99
C ASP A 48 10.97 -3.97 -6.15
N GLY A 49 11.33 -5.09 -6.80
CA GLY A 49 11.75 -6.33 -6.14
C GLY A 49 10.65 -7.01 -5.34
N SER A 50 9.38 -6.71 -5.63
CA SER A 50 8.24 -7.36 -4.97
C SER A 50 7.98 -8.75 -5.51
N TRP A 51 7.96 -8.91 -6.84
CA TRP A 51 7.52 -10.13 -7.49
C TRP A 51 8.48 -10.61 -8.58
N MET A 52 8.59 -11.93 -8.69
CA MET A 52 9.17 -12.63 -9.82
C MET A 52 8.06 -13.38 -10.56
N PHE A 53 8.03 -13.24 -11.87
CA PHE A 53 7.04 -13.85 -12.76
C PHE A 53 7.72 -14.93 -13.58
N VAL A 54 7.36 -16.19 -13.32
CA VAL A 54 7.87 -17.34 -14.07
C VAL A 54 6.83 -17.75 -15.09
N LEU A 55 7.17 -17.62 -16.38
CA LEU A 55 6.34 -18.11 -17.48
C LEU A 55 6.52 -19.63 -17.60
N ALA A 56 5.41 -20.37 -17.60
CA ALA A 56 5.39 -21.81 -17.82
C ALA A 56 4.26 -22.17 -18.81
N PRO A 57 4.22 -23.40 -19.36
CA PRO A 57 3.14 -23.81 -20.25
C PRO A 57 1.76 -23.65 -19.59
N GLY A 58 0.93 -22.74 -20.14
CA GLY A 58 -0.44 -22.50 -19.71
C GLY A 58 -0.60 -21.62 -18.46
N GLU A 59 0.50 -21.06 -17.92
CA GLU A 59 0.41 -20.23 -16.72
C GLU A 59 1.60 -19.28 -16.51
N ILE A 60 1.38 -18.32 -15.63
CA ILE A 60 2.44 -17.51 -15.02
C ILE A 60 2.39 -17.77 -13.51
N ARG A 61 3.50 -18.22 -12.93
CA ARG A 61 3.67 -18.27 -11.47
C ARG A 61 4.19 -16.92 -10.99
N VAL A 62 3.50 -16.33 -10.03
CA VAL A 62 3.94 -15.11 -9.34
C VAL A 62 4.54 -15.55 -8.03
N LEU A 63 5.82 -15.29 -7.84
CA LEU A 63 6.59 -15.61 -6.65
C LEU A 63 7.00 -14.30 -5.95
N ASP A 64 7.09 -14.32 -4.63
CA ASP A 64 7.74 -13.25 -3.87
C ASP A 64 9.23 -13.25 -4.22
N ALA A 65 9.74 -12.12 -4.71
CA ALA A 65 11.09 -12.08 -5.27
C ALA A 65 12.20 -12.22 -4.21
N LYS A 66 11.88 -12.05 -2.91
CA LYS A 66 12.86 -12.15 -1.82
C LYS A 66 12.92 -13.55 -1.23
N THR A 67 11.77 -14.21 -1.12
CA THR A 67 11.61 -15.49 -0.43
C THR A 67 11.41 -16.67 -1.38
N GLY A 68 11.07 -16.41 -2.65
CA GLY A 68 10.70 -17.44 -3.62
C GLY A 68 9.32 -18.06 -3.39
N ALA A 69 8.60 -17.63 -2.35
CA ALA A 69 7.30 -18.19 -2.00
C ALA A 69 6.24 -17.90 -3.08
N SER A 70 5.36 -18.88 -3.35
CA SER A 70 4.26 -18.69 -4.31
C SER A 70 3.22 -17.69 -3.80
N VAL A 71 2.95 -16.67 -4.61
CA VAL A 71 1.98 -15.60 -4.35
C VAL A 71 0.69 -15.83 -5.12
N ALA A 72 0.80 -16.13 -6.42
CA ALA A 72 -0.37 -16.30 -7.29
C ALA A 72 -0.09 -17.15 -8.52
N ARG A 73 -1.17 -17.61 -9.16
CA ARG A 73 -1.18 -18.30 -10.45
C ARG A 73 -2.06 -17.53 -11.41
N ILE A 74 -1.50 -17.13 -12.56
CA ILE A 74 -2.26 -16.49 -13.63
C ILE A 74 -2.42 -17.50 -14.77
N PRO A 75 -3.62 -18.09 -14.97
CA PRO A 75 -3.85 -19.00 -16.09
C PRO A 75 -3.80 -18.23 -17.42
N ILE A 76 -3.14 -18.81 -18.42
CA ILE A 76 -3.04 -18.26 -19.78
C ILE A 76 -3.16 -19.39 -20.82
N GLU A 77 -3.39 -19.05 -22.08
CA GLU A 77 -3.23 -20.01 -23.17
C GLU A 77 -1.75 -20.44 -23.29
N SER A 78 -1.52 -21.70 -23.67
CA SER A 78 -0.17 -22.18 -23.98
C SER A 78 0.37 -21.55 -25.27
N GLY A 79 1.70 -21.56 -25.44
CA GLY A 79 2.36 -21.16 -26.69
C GLY A 79 3.10 -19.81 -26.63
N PHE A 80 3.05 -19.09 -25.52
CA PHE A 80 3.95 -17.97 -25.25
C PHE A 80 5.31 -18.47 -24.75
N ASP A 81 6.39 -17.83 -25.14
CA ASP A 81 7.76 -18.25 -24.86
C ASP A 81 8.68 -17.13 -24.37
N ARG A 82 8.13 -15.93 -24.19
CA ARG A 82 8.81 -14.75 -23.65
C ARG A 82 7.90 -13.96 -22.74
N ILE A 83 8.46 -13.38 -21.68
CA ILE A 83 7.74 -12.50 -20.76
C ILE A 83 8.58 -11.27 -20.43
N VAL A 84 7.95 -10.10 -20.42
CA VAL A 84 8.53 -8.88 -19.86
C VAL A 84 7.50 -8.21 -18.95
N TYR A 85 7.99 -7.48 -17.95
CA TYR A 85 7.14 -6.70 -17.06
C TYR A 85 7.42 -5.21 -17.24
N SER A 86 6.36 -4.44 -17.49
CA SER A 86 6.40 -2.98 -17.52
C SER A 86 5.92 -2.44 -16.18
N GLU A 87 6.82 -1.84 -15.40
CA GLU A 87 6.50 -1.27 -14.07
C GLU A 87 5.54 -0.08 -14.18
N SER A 88 5.78 0.82 -15.15
CA SER A 88 4.96 2.02 -15.34
C SER A 88 3.51 1.65 -15.66
N GLU A 89 3.31 0.65 -16.52
CA GLU A 89 1.99 0.18 -16.93
C GLU A 89 1.45 -0.95 -16.06
N GLN A 90 2.24 -1.43 -15.08
CA GLN A 90 1.92 -2.61 -14.26
C GLN A 90 1.43 -3.80 -15.11
N THR A 91 2.07 -4.02 -16.26
CA THR A 91 1.58 -4.95 -17.28
C THR A 91 2.65 -5.99 -17.61
N LEU A 92 2.28 -7.27 -17.55
CA LEU A 92 3.05 -8.34 -18.16
C LEU A 92 2.75 -8.37 -19.65
N ILE A 93 3.80 -8.43 -20.46
CA ILE A 93 3.70 -8.59 -21.91
C ILE A 93 4.34 -9.92 -22.26
N LEU A 94 3.53 -10.82 -22.79
CA LEU A 94 3.95 -12.13 -23.23
C LEU A 94 3.98 -12.13 -24.75
N THR A 95 4.99 -12.78 -25.33
CA THR A 95 5.07 -12.95 -26.79
C THR A 95 5.31 -14.41 -27.15
N SER A 96 4.81 -14.79 -28.32
CA SER A 96 5.03 -16.10 -28.93
C SER A 96 5.77 -15.92 -30.24
N ARG A 97 6.98 -16.47 -30.35
CA ARG A 97 7.71 -16.48 -31.63
C ARG A 97 7.01 -17.33 -32.68
N GLY A 98 6.46 -18.49 -32.28
CA GLY A 98 5.83 -19.44 -33.19
C GLY A 98 4.52 -18.92 -33.80
N THR A 99 3.63 -18.36 -32.98
CA THR A 99 2.32 -17.87 -33.46
C THR A 99 2.31 -16.37 -33.76
N ARG A 100 3.42 -15.65 -33.51
CA ARG A 100 3.52 -14.19 -33.66
C ARG A 100 2.43 -13.43 -32.91
N ARG A 101 2.02 -13.94 -31.74
CA ARG A 101 0.98 -13.34 -30.88
C ARG A 101 1.64 -12.60 -29.72
N GLN A 102 0.91 -11.61 -29.20
CA GLN A 102 1.21 -10.99 -27.91
C GLN A 102 -0.01 -11.07 -26.99
N LEU A 103 0.24 -11.15 -25.69
CA LEU A 103 -0.77 -11.05 -24.63
C LEU A 103 -0.31 -10.02 -23.62
N ARG A 104 -1.21 -9.14 -23.21
CA ARG A 104 -0.96 -8.12 -22.18
C ARG A 104 -1.84 -8.42 -20.98
N VAL A 105 -1.21 -8.66 -19.82
CA VAL A 105 -1.90 -8.92 -18.56
C VAL A 105 -1.66 -7.75 -17.64
N ALA A 106 -2.68 -6.93 -17.42
CA ALA A 106 -2.63 -5.85 -16.45
C ALA A 106 -2.69 -6.45 -15.03
N LEU A 107 -1.79 -6.00 -14.17
CA LEU A 107 -1.73 -6.39 -12.77
C LEU A 107 -2.23 -5.24 -11.91
N GLU A 108 -3.10 -5.54 -10.94
CA GLU A 108 -3.51 -4.60 -9.90
C GLU A 108 -2.96 -5.13 -8.57
N LYS A 109 -2.11 -4.35 -7.89
CA LYS A 109 -1.74 -4.64 -6.49
C LYS A 109 -2.94 -4.35 -5.60
N VAL A 110 -3.39 -5.34 -4.85
CA VAL A 110 -4.50 -5.23 -3.91
C VAL A 110 -3.95 -5.38 -2.50
N TYR A 111 -4.19 -4.39 -1.66
CA TYR A 111 -3.78 -4.36 -0.26
C TYR A 111 -4.97 -4.61 0.65
N SER A 112 -4.78 -5.37 1.72
CA SER A 112 -5.75 -5.47 2.80
C SER A 112 -5.29 -4.53 3.92
N PHE A 113 -6.21 -3.71 4.42
CA PHE A 113 -5.95 -2.81 5.54
C PHE A 113 -6.78 -3.22 6.75
N ASP A 114 -6.18 -3.21 7.94
CA ASP A 114 -6.91 -3.36 9.19
C ASP A 114 -7.68 -2.08 9.51
N LEU A 115 -9.01 -2.19 9.52
CA LEU A 115 -9.93 -1.09 9.80
C LEU A 115 -10.34 -1.02 11.28
N SER A 116 -9.86 -1.94 12.11
CA SER A 116 -10.30 -2.07 13.50
C SER A 116 -10.05 -0.81 14.32
N GLY A 117 -11.10 -0.24 14.91
CA GLY A 117 -11.02 0.98 15.71
C GLY A 117 -10.92 2.28 14.90
N LEU A 118 -11.02 2.21 13.56
CA LEU A 118 -11.14 3.38 12.71
C LEU A 118 -12.62 3.70 12.44
N PRO A 119 -12.97 4.98 12.33
CA PRO A 119 -14.29 5.39 11.86
C PRO A 119 -14.46 5.07 10.38
N ILE A 120 -15.65 4.63 10.01
CA ILE A 120 -16.08 4.50 8.62
C ILE A 120 -17.19 5.54 8.39
N LEU A 121 -16.97 6.46 7.47
CA LEU A 121 -17.98 7.41 7.03
C LEU A 121 -18.80 6.78 5.91
N GLY A 122 -20.11 6.63 6.09
CA GLY A 122 -21.01 6.03 5.10
C GLY A 122 -21.33 4.57 5.43
N ALA A 123 -21.34 3.70 4.43
CA ALA A 123 -21.69 2.30 4.63
C ALA A 123 -20.53 1.52 5.28
N GLU A 124 -20.73 1.03 6.51
CA GLU A 124 -19.73 0.20 7.23
C GLU A 124 -19.45 -1.13 6.50
N ASP A 125 -20.51 -1.78 5.99
CA ASP A 125 -20.45 -3.04 5.23
C ASP A 125 -20.74 -2.83 3.73
N GLY A 126 -20.40 -1.64 3.21
CA GLY A 126 -20.61 -1.29 1.81
C GLY A 126 -19.83 -2.19 0.83
N ALA A 127 -20.35 -2.32 -0.39
CA ALA A 127 -19.67 -3.04 -1.48
C ALA A 127 -18.29 -2.44 -1.84
N VAL A 128 -18.07 -1.17 -1.50
CA VAL A 128 -16.84 -0.44 -1.79
C VAL A 128 -16.32 0.27 -0.54
N THR A 129 -15.07 0.02 -0.17
CA THR A 129 -14.31 0.77 0.82
C THR A 129 -13.30 1.68 0.13
N VAL A 130 -13.40 2.99 0.37
CA VAL A 130 -12.40 3.99 -0.03
C VAL A 130 -11.52 4.28 1.17
N THR A 131 -10.29 3.78 1.15
CA THR A 131 -9.29 4.07 2.20
C THR A 131 -8.42 5.24 1.80
N VAL A 132 -8.29 6.22 2.68
CA VAL A 132 -7.52 7.45 2.45
C VAL A 132 -6.45 7.60 3.52
N PHE A 133 -5.18 7.53 3.13
CA PHE A 133 -4.06 7.92 4.00
C PHE A 133 -3.92 9.44 3.97
N SER A 134 -4.05 10.07 5.13
CA SER A 134 -4.13 11.52 5.25
C SER A 134 -3.47 12.09 6.51
N ASP A 135 -3.34 13.41 6.53
CA ASP A 135 -2.87 14.22 7.65
C ASP A 135 -3.70 15.51 7.72
N TYR A 136 -4.19 15.86 8.90
CA TYR A 136 -5.02 17.04 9.13
C TYR A 136 -4.35 18.39 8.85
N GLN A 137 -3.01 18.46 8.79
CA GLN A 137 -2.28 19.67 8.38
C GLN A 137 -1.99 19.73 6.87
N CYS A 138 -2.25 18.65 6.13
CA CYS A 138 -1.93 18.59 4.71
C CYS A 138 -2.98 19.35 3.87
N PRO A 139 -2.58 20.41 3.14
CA PRO A 139 -3.51 21.18 2.30
C PRO A 139 -4.16 20.33 1.21
N TYR A 140 -3.44 19.34 0.67
CA TYR A 140 -3.98 18.46 -0.37
C TYR A 140 -4.99 17.44 0.20
N CYS A 141 -4.81 17.00 1.45
CA CYS A 141 -5.79 16.15 2.12
C CYS A 141 -7.09 16.93 2.37
N ALA A 142 -7.01 18.14 2.93
CA ALA A 142 -8.18 18.98 3.15
C ALA A 142 -8.95 19.30 1.84
N ARG A 143 -8.25 19.50 0.72
CA ARG A 143 -8.87 19.71 -0.60
C ARG A 143 -9.52 18.47 -1.20
N LEU A 144 -9.17 17.27 -0.72
CA LEU A 144 -9.76 16.02 -1.17
C LEU A 144 -11.14 15.78 -0.52
N GLU A 145 -11.38 16.29 0.69
CA GLU A 145 -12.60 16.06 1.46
C GLU A 145 -13.91 16.35 0.69
N PRO A 146 -14.06 17.46 -0.06
CA PRO A 146 -15.30 17.71 -0.80
C PRO A 146 -15.57 16.66 -1.89
N LEU A 147 -14.52 16.06 -2.46
CA LEU A 147 -14.68 14.98 -3.44
C LEU A 147 -15.08 13.68 -2.75
N LEU A 148 -14.49 13.35 -1.59
CA LEU A 148 -14.88 12.18 -0.80
C LEU A 148 -16.35 12.28 -0.37
N GLN A 149 -16.77 13.44 0.10
CA GLN A 149 -18.16 13.71 0.46
C GLN A 149 -19.10 13.49 -0.75
N GLN A 150 -18.74 13.94 -1.95
CA GLN A 150 -19.53 13.67 -3.16
C GLN A 150 -19.66 12.18 -3.49
N VAL A 151 -18.61 11.39 -3.28
CA VAL A 151 -18.68 9.92 -3.47
C VAL A 151 -19.69 9.32 -2.50
N GLN A 152 -19.57 9.68 -1.22
CA GLN A 152 -20.43 9.18 -0.15
C GLN A 152 -21.90 9.58 -0.36
N GLU A 153 -22.17 10.84 -0.70
CA GLU A 153 -23.52 11.35 -0.97
C GLU A 153 -24.17 10.67 -2.18
N LYS A 154 -23.37 10.30 -3.19
CA LYS A 154 -23.89 9.62 -4.38
C LYS A 154 -24.18 8.14 -4.14
N TYR A 155 -23.45 7.49 -3.23
CA TYR A 155 -23.55 6.06 -2.95
C TYR A 155 -23.61 5.76 -1.44
N PRO A 156 -24.59 6.31 -0.70
CA PRO A 156 -24.58 6.33 0.77
C PRO A 156 -24.68 4.94 1.41
N GLU A 157 -25.30 3.97 0.72
CA GLU A 157 -25.49 2.60 1.21
C GLU A 157 -24.43 1.62 0.67
N GLU A 158 -23.61 2.04 -0.30
CA GLU A 158 -22.70 1.15 -1.01
C GLU A 158 -21.22 1.50 -0.76
N VAL A 159 -20.92 2.73 -0.35
CA VAL A 159 -19.55 3.22 -0.16
C VAL A 159 -19.29 3.62 1.29
N GLY A 160 -18.24 3.03 1.87
CA GLY A 160 -17.64 3.46 3.12
C GLY A 160 -16.31 4.17 2.88
N ILE A 161 -16.05 5.28 3.57
CA ILE A 161 -14.79 6.02 3.52
C ILE A 161 -14.06 5.90 4.85
N VAL A 162 -12.82 5.43 4.79
CA VAL A 162 -11.98 5.23 5.98
C VAL A 162 -10.74 6.09 5.89
N HIS A 163 -10.51 6.91 6.91
CA HIS A 163 -9.30 7.72 7.02
C HIS A 163 -8.25 6.97 7.84
N LYS A 164 -7.12 6.66 7.23
CA LYS A 164 -5.93 6.14 7.90
C LYS A 164 -4.93 7.26 8.13
N ASN A 165 -4.36 7.29 9.33
CA ASN A 165 -3.51 8.39 9.77
C ASN A 165 -2.08 8.20 9.27
N LEU A 166 -1.58 9.16 8.49
CA LEU A 166 -0.20 9.19 8.01
C LEU A 166 0.44 10.56 8.31
N PRO A 167 0.67 10.89 9.59
CA PRO A 167 1.19 12.18 10.00
C PRO A 167 2.59 12.43 9.42
N LEU A 168 2.77 13.57 8.75
CA LEU A 168 4.08 13.95 8.22
C LEU A 168 4.95 14.55 9.33
N SER A 169 6.23 14.20 9.36
CA SER A 169 7.18 14.73 10.36
C SER A 169 7.36 16.25 10.28
N SER A 170 7.12 16.85 9.11
CA SER A 170 7.12 18.30 8.90
C SER A 170 5.89 19.01 9.47
N HIS A 171 4.86 18.28 9.87
CA HIS A 171 3.60 18.81 10.38
C HIS A 171 3.54 18.66 11.90
N ARG A 172 3.86 19.75 12.61
CA ARG A 172 3.99 19.80 14.09
C ARG A 172 2.82 19.19 14.87
N PHE A 173 1.60 19.36 14.37
CA PHE A 173 0.33 18.97 14.99
C PHE A 173 -0.33 17.77 14.33
N ALA A 174 0.29 17.11 13.36
CA ALA A 174 -0.28 15.95 12.67
C ALA A 174 -0.60 14.79 13.63
N VAL A 175 0.36 14.43 14.50
CA VAL A 175 0.15 13.38 15.53
C VAL A 175 -0.91 13.82 16.56
N PRO A 176 -0.83 15.01 17.18
CA PRO A 176 -1.89 15.50 18.07
C PRO A 176 -3.29 15.48 17.45
N ALA A 177 -3.43 15.89 16.19
CA ALA A 177 -4.70 15.91 15.46
C ALA A 177 -5.24 14.49 15.18
N ALA A 178 -4.37 13.57 14.76
CA ALA A 178 -4.74 12.16 14.54
C ALA A 178 -5.27 11.50 15.83
N LEU A 179 -4.56 11.68 16.96
CA LEU A 179 -4.98 11.15 18.25
C LEU A 179 -6.28 11.80 18.74
N ALA A 180 -6.47 13.10 18.49
CA ALA A 180 -7.71 13.79 18.80
C ALA A 180 -8.89 13.25 17.98
N ALA A 181 -8.68 12.95 16.70
CA ALA A 181 -9.71 12.36 15.85
C ALA A 181 -10.12 10.95 16.32
N LEU A 182 -9.16 10.13 16.74
CA LEU A 182 -9.46 8.81 17.35
C LEU A 182 -10.22 8.96 18.67
N ALA A 183 -9.87 9.95 19.50
CA ALA A 183 -10.62 10.27 20.72
C ALA A 183 -12.06 10.74 20.42
N ALA A 184 -12.25 11.55 19.37
CA ALA A 184 -13.58 11.96 18.92
C ALA A 184 -14.40 10.77 18.40
N ASN A 185 -13.75 9.83 17.70
CA ASN A 185 -14.37 8.57 17.27
C ASN A 185 -14.87 7.74 18.45
N ALA A 186 -14.06 7.61 19.50
CA ALA A 186 -14.43 6.85 20.70
C ALA A 186 -15.67 7.42 21.44
N GLN A 187 -16.06 8.65 21.12
CA GLN A 187 -17.26 9.32 21.65
C GLN A 187 -18.38 9.47 20.59
N GLY A 188 -18.25 8.83 19.42
CA GLY A 188 -19.27 8.87 18.36
C GLY A 188 -19.40 10.23 17.66
N ARG A 189 -18.36 11.08 17.73
CA ARG A 189 -18.35 12.43 17.14
C ARG A 189 -17.23 12.61 16.11
N PHE A 190 -16.78 11.52 15.49
CA PHE A 190 -15.71 11.58 14.50
C PHE A 190 -16.05 12.48 13.32
N GLU A 191 -17.18 12.27 12.64
CA GLU A 191 -17.53 13.02 11.42
C GLU A 191 -17.54 14.55 11.61
N PRO A 192 -18.28 15.13 12.58
CA PRO A 192 -18.28 16.57 12.78
C PRO A 192 -16.90 17.09 13.21
N PHE A 193 -16.16 16.33 14.01
CA PHE A 193 -14.80 16.69 14.42
C PHE A 193 -13.83 16.70 13.23
N HIS A 194 -13.85 15.64 12.42
CA HIS A 194 -13.01 15.46 11.25
C HIS A 194 -13.23 16.58 10.24
N LYS A 195 -14.50 16.88 9.91
CA LYS A 195 -14.86 17.95 8.97
C LYS A 195 -14.37 19.32 9.42
N ALA A 196 -14.59 19.66 10.69
CA ALA A 196 -14.15 20.95 11.25
C ALA A 196 -12.62 21.06 11.33
N LEU A 197 -11.94 19.96 11.66
CA LEU A 197 -10.49 19.95 11.78
C LEU A 197 -9.80 20.02 10.42
N MET A 198 -10.28 19.28 9.40
CA MET A 198 -9.79 19.38 8.02
C MET A 198 -10.00 20.78 7.43
N ALA A 199 -11.12 21.45 7.75
CA ALA A 199 -11.35 22.83 7.35
C ALA A 199 -10.34 23.82 7.97
N SER A 200 -9.71 23.45 9.08
CA SER A 200 -8.76 24.28 9.83
C SER A 200 -7.29 23.90 9.57
N TYR A 201 -6.99 23.15 8.50
CA TYR A 201 -5.65 22.62 8.21
C TYR A 201 -4.53 23.67 8.25
N SER A 202 -4.81 24.89 7.78
CA SER A 202 -3.84 25.98 7.62
C SER A 202 -3.51 26.71 8.93
N THR A 203 -4.39 26.62 9.92
CA THR A 203 -4.26 27.29 11.23
C THR A 203 -4.11 26.29 12.38
N MET A 204 -3.83 25.02 12.05
CA MET A 204 -3.78 23.92 13.01
C MET A 204 -2.90 24.24 14.22
N SER A 205 -3.47 24.04 15.41
CA SER A 205 -2.81 24.21 16.69
C SER A 205 -3.52 23.37 17.75
N GLU A 206 -2.90 23.24 18.93
CA GLU A 206 -3.54 22.59 20.09
C GLU A 206 -4.82 23.31 20.53
N GLU A 207 -4.86 24.64 20.40
CA GLU A 207 -6.05 25.44 20.70
C GLU A 207 -7.18 25.15 19.70
N VAL A 208 -6.86 25.05 18.40
CA VAL A 208 -7.85 24.67 17.38
C VAL A 208 -8.41 23.27 17.64
N ILE A 209 -7.53 22.29 17.90
CA ILE A 209 -7.95 20.91 18.24
C ILE A 209 -8.91 20.90 19.44
N THR A 210 -8.56 21.60 20.52
CA THR A 210 -9.34 21.65 21.75
C THR A 210 -10.68 22.38 21.53
N ARG A 211 -10.68 23.53 20.88
CA ARG A 211 -11.90 24.29 20.57
C ARG A 211 -12.84 23.51 19.64
N THR A 212 -12.29 22.80 18.66
CA THR A 212 -13.08 21.93 17.78
C THR A 212 -13.74 20.80 18.57
N ALA A 213 -13.02 20.16 19.50
CA ALA A 213 -13.55 19.14 20.39
C ALA A 213 -14.73 19.65 21.24
N GLU A 214 -14.56 20.83 21.85
CA GLU A 214 -15.63 21.50 22.62
C GLU A 214 -16.85 21.82 21.74
N ALA A 215 -16.61 22.39 20.55
CA ALA A 215 -17.66 22.83 19.65
C ALA A 215 -18.53 21.67 19.12
N VAL A 216 -17.96 20.47 18.96
CA VAL A 216 -18.71 19.27 18.55
C VAL A 216 -19.30 18.50 19.74
N GLY A 217 -19.15 19.02 20.95
CA GLY A 217 -19.77 18.51 22.17
C GLY A 217 -19.11 17.26 22.74
N LEU A 218 -17.78 17.14 22.66
CA LEU A 218 -17.05 16.07 23.33
C LEU A 218 -17.00 16.27 24.85
N ASP A 219 -17.00 15.17 25.58
CA ASP A 219 -16.56 15.16 26.99
C ASP A 219 -15.06 15.44 27.00
N MET A 220 -14.69 16.61 27.52
CA MET A 220 -13.32 17.11 27.46
C MET A 220 -12.37 16.38 28.42
N GLU A 221 -12.85 15.89 29.56
CA GLU A 221 -12.01 15.09 30.46
C GLU A 221 -11.68 13.75 29.82
N ARG A 222 -12.70 13.08 29.27
CA ARG A 222 -12.52 11.84 28.52
C ARG A 222 -11.66 12.06 27.29
N PHE A 223 -11.88 13.12 26.51
CA PHE A 223 -11.10 13.44 25.31
C PHE A 223 -9.61 13.61 25.62
N GLN A 224 -9.26 14.35 26.68
CA GLN A 224 -7.85 14.55 27.05
C GLN A 224 -7.18 13.27 27.58
N SER A 225 -7.95 12.39 28.24
CA SER A 225 -7.49 11.06 28.65
C SER A 225 -7.27 10.15 27.43
N ASP A 226 -8.26 10.07 26.55
CA ASP A 226 -8.29 9.23 25.36
C ASP A 226 -7.15 9.56 24.39
N ARG A 227 -6.80 10.85 24.23
CA ARG A 227 -5.64 11.27 23.41
C ARG A 227 -4.30 10.72 23.90
N LYS A 228 -4.21 10.30 25.16
CA LYS A 228 -3.00 9.69 25.76
C LYS A 228 -3.08 8.16 25.80
N ASN A 229 -4.17 7.57 25.32
CA ASN A 229 -4.41 6.14 25.36
C ASN A 229 -3.40 5.39 24.48
N PRO A 230 -2.61 4.45 25.03
CA PRO A 230 -1.67 3.63 24.25
C PRO A 230 -2.34 2.84 23.10
N ALA A 231 -3.62 2.49 23.23
CA ALA A 231 -4.36 1.81 22.16
C ALA A 231 -4.47 2.67 20.90
N PHE A 232 -4.71 3.99 21.05
CA PHE A 232 -4.82 4.90 19.91
C PHE A 232 -3.46 5.20 19.28
N GLN A 233 -2.39 5.22 20.09
CA GLN A 233 -1.03 5.22 19.55
C GLN A 233 -0.74 3.94 18.75
N GLY A 234 -1.26 2.80 19.19
CA GLY A 234 -1.21 1.52 18.47
C GLY A 234 -1.90 1.59 17.11
N VAL A 235 -3.12 2.15 17.05
CA VAL A 235 -3.86 2.39 15.80
C VAL A 235 -3.07 3.31 14.86
N LEU A 236 -2.56 4.43 15.37
CA LEU A 236 -1.76 5.37 14.59
C LEU A 236 -0.50 4.70 13.99
N ARG A 237 0.24 3.94 14.81
CA ARG A 237 1.43 3.22 14.35
C ARG A 237 1.09 2.17 13.30
N ARG A 238 -0.03 1.47 13.44
CA ARG A 238 -0.52 0.49 12.47
C ARG A 238 -0.85 1.16 11.14
N ASP A 239 -1.58 2.27 11.16
CA ASP A 239 -1.90 3.03 9.95
C ASP A 239 -0.62 3.46 9.22
N MET A 240 0.37 4.01 9.94
CA MET A 240 1.65 4.41 9.36
C MET A 240 2.41 3.23 8.73
N GLU A 241 2.43 2.09 9.40
CA GLU A 241 3.11 0.89 8.92
C GLU A 241 2.41 0.28 7.69
N GLU A 242 1.08 0.22 7.69
CA GLU A 242 0.31 -0.25 6.52
C GLU A 242 0.49 0.69 5.32
N GLY A 243 0.53 2.00 5.54
CA GLY A 243 0.86 2.97 4.48
C GLY A 243 2.25 2.74 3.89
N ARG A 244 3.25 2.50 4.76
CA ARG A 244 4.62 2.16 4.34
C ARG A 244 4.66 0.86 3.52
N GLN A 245 3.98 -0.18 3.99
CA GLN A 245 3.90 -1.47 3.31
C GLN A 245 3.18 -1.39 1.96
N ALA A 246 2.15 -0.54 1.87
CA ALA A 246 1.44 -0.27 0.62
C ALA A 246 2.20 0.67 -0.34
N GLY A 247 3.42 1.10 0.03
CA GLY A 247 4.25 1.97 -0.79
C GLY A 247 3.78 3.42 -0.85
N VAL A 248 3.00 3.89 0.13
CA VAL A 248 2.57 5.29 0.23
C VAL A 248 3.79 6.17 0.49
N ARG A 249 4.13 7.01 -0.49
CA ARG A 249 5.27 7.96 -0.43
C ARG A 249 4.85 9.43 -0.27
N GLY A 250 3.54 9.68 -0.32
CA GLY A 250 2.98 11.02 -0.23
C GLY A 250 1.48 10.93 0.03
N ILE A 251 0.89 12.03 0.50
CA ILE A 251 -0.51 12.12 0.87
C ILE A 251 -1.19 13.31 0.16
N PRO A 252 -2.50 13.23 -0.11
CA PRO A 252 -3.37 12.08 0.15
C PRO A 252 -3.04 10.88 -0.76
N ALA A 253 -3.15 9.67 -0.21
CA ALA A 253 -3.11 8.44 -1.00
C ALA A 253 -4.42 7.70 -0.84
N VAL A 254 -5.06 7.38 -1.97
CA VAL A 254 -6.40 6.81 -2.01
C VAL A 254 -6.34 5.39 -2.54
N PHE A 255 -7.07 4.49 -1.89
CA PHE A 255 -7.25 3.11 -2.29
C PHE A 255 -8.74 2.81 -2.39
N VAL A 256 -9.16 2.09 -3.44
CA VAL A 256 -10.55 1.63 -3.62
C VAL A 256 -10.53 0.11 -3.56
N ASN A 257 -11.17 -0.49 -2.54
CA ASN A 257 -11.08 -1.92 -2.24
C ASN A 257 -9.63 -2.43 -2.23
N GLY A 258 -8.75 -1.69 -1.56
CA GLY A 258 -7.33 -2.05 -1.47
C GLY A 258 -6.49 -1.73 -2.70
N LYS A 259 -7.08 -1.23 -3.79
CA LYS A 259 -6.34 -0.93 -5.03
C LYS A 259 -5.90 0.53 -5.05
N PRO A 260 -4.61 0.83 -5.27
CA PRO A 260 -4.12 2.20 -5.27
C PRO A 260 -4.68 2.99 -6.44
N LEU A 261 -5.22 4.17 -6.17
CA LEU A 261 -5.61 5.13 -7.19
C LEU A 261 -4.39 5.96 -7.61
N ARG A 262 -3.70 5.51 -8.67
CA ARG A 262 -2.45 6.10 -9.19
C ARG A 262 -2.58 7.57 -9.60
N THR A 263 -3.74 7.95 -10.11
CA THR A 263 -4.02 9.31 -10.55
C THR A 263 -5.28 9.79 -9.85
N LEU A 264 -5.10 10.66 -8.87
CA LEU A 264 -6.18 11.21 -8.08
C LEU A 264 -6.80 12.41 -8.80
N THR A 265 -7.86 12.13 -9.56
CA THR A 265 -8.79 13.15 -10.08
C THR A 265 -10.22 12.73 -9.74
N PRO A 266 -11.19 13.67 -9.74
CA PRO A 266 -12.59 13.35 -9.55
C PRO A 266 -13.06 12.22 -10.47
N GLU A 267 -12.75 12.29 -11.76
CA GLU A 267 -13.19 11.32 -12.76
C GLU A 267 -12.61 9.93 -12.49
N LYS A 268 -11.32 9.85 -12.11
CA LYS A 268 -10.65 8.58 -11.84
C LYS A 268 -11.14 7.93 -10.56
N LEU A 269 -11.38 8.71 -9.50
CA LEU A 269 -11.94 8.19 -8.25
C LEU A 269 -13.36 7.66 -8.48
N MET A 270 -14.21 8.46 -9.11
CA MET A 270 -15.59 8.05 -9.42
C MET A 270 -15.64 6.80 -10.28
N ALA A 271 -14.80 6.71 -11.32
CA ALA A 271 -14.73 5.54 -12.18
C ALA A 271 -14.23 4.29 -11.44
N ALA A 272 -13.26 4.44 -10.52
CA ALA A 272 -12.76 3.33 -9.71
C ALA A 272 -13.84 2.80 -8.75
N VAL A 273 -14.57 3.70 -8.07
CA VAL A 273 -15.68 3.33 -7.19
C VAL A 273 -16.79 2.62 -7.97
N GLU A 274 -17.23 3.17 -9.10
CA GLU A 274 -18.28 2.57 -9.93
C GLU A 274 -17.87 1.19 -10.47
N LYS A 275 -16.59 1.03 -10.88
CA LYS A 275 -16.05 -0.24 -11.36
C LYS A 275 -16.11 -1.33 -10.29
N GLU A 276 -15.75 -1.02 -9.05
CA GLU A 276 -15.77 -2.02 -7.97
C GLU A 276 -17.21 -2.30 -7.49
N ARG A 277 -18.07 -1.27 -7.43
CA ARG A 277 -19.50 -1.41 -7.10
C ARG A 277 -20.22 -2.41 -8.01
N GLN A 278 -20.02 -2.29 -9.32
CA GLN A 278 -20.66 -3.15 -10.33
C GLN A 278 -20.20 -4.62 -10.30
N LYS A 279 -19.05 -4.93 -9.68
CA LYS A 279 -18.58 -6.31 -9.54
C LYS A 279 -19.33 -7.07 -8.47
N THR A 280 -19.76 -6.38 -7.41
CA THR A 280 -20.50 -6.98 -6.30
C THR A 280 -21.98 -7.20 -6.66
N SER A 281 -22.49 -6.50 -7.67
CA SER A 281 -23.86 -6.68 -8.18
C SER A 281 -24.05 -7.84 -9.19
N ARG A 282 -22.98 -8.58 -9.52
CA ARG A 282 -23.01 -9.73 -10.45
C ARG A 282 -22.77 -11.04 -9.72
#